data_AF-A0A2J8UM17-F1
#
_entry.id   AF-A0A2J8UM17-F1
#
_cell.length_a   1.000
_cell.length_b   1.000
_cell.length_c   1.000
_cell.angle_alpha   90.00
_cell.angle_beta   90.00
_cell.angle_gamma   90.00
#
_symmetry.space_group_name_H-M   'P 1'
#
loop_
_entity.id
_entity.type
_entity.pdbx_description
1 polymer ?
#
loop_
_entity_poly.entity_id
_entity_poly.type
_entity_poly.pdbx_seq_one_letter_code
_entity_poly.pdbx_strand_id
1 'polypeptide(L)'
;MNLEKLSKPELLTLFSILEGELEARDLVIEALKAQHRDTFIEERYGKYNISDPLMALQRDFETLKEKNDGEKQPVCTNPLSILKVVMKQCKNMQERMLSQLAAAESRHRKVILDLEEERQRHAQDTAEGDDVTYMLEKERERLTQQLEFEKSQVKKFEKEQKKLSSQLEEERSRHKQLSSMLVLECKKATNKAAEEGQKAGELSLKLEKEKSRVSKLEEELAAERKRGLQTEAQVEKQLSEFDIEREQLRAKLNREENRTKTLKEEMESLK
;
A
#
# COMPACT_ATOMS: atom_id res chain seq x y z
N MET A 1 -37.54 16.38 -11.63
CA MET A 1 -36.63 16.18 -10.49
C MET A 1 -35.92 14.85 -10.66
N ASN A 2 -34.64 14.75 -10.31
CA ASN A 2 -33.85 13.52 -10.53
C ASN A 2 -34.09 12.56 -9.36
N LEU A 3 -35.01 11.61 -9.53
CA LEU A 3 -35.48 10.69 -8.47
C LEU A 3 -34.35 9.78 -7.94
N GLU A 4 -33.33 9.52 -8.76
CA GLU A 4 -32.17 8.69 -8.42
C GLU A 4 -31.19 9.34 -7.43
N LYS A 5 -31.36 10.63 -7.12
CA LYS A 5 -30.48 11.37 -6.21
C LYS A 5 -31.05 11.54 -4.79
N LEU A 6 -32.27 11.05 -4.54
CA LEU A 6 -32.93 11.16 -3.24
C LEU A 6 -32.52 10.00 -2.33
N SER A 7 -32.19 10.31 -1.08
CA SER A 7 -31.99 9.30 -0.06
C SER A 7 -33.32 8.62 0.30
N LYS A 8 -33.25 7.39 0.84
CA LYS A 8 -34.44 6.62 1.26
C LYS A 8 -35.47 7.41 2.09
N PRO A 9 -35.09 8.20 3.12
CA PRO A 9 -36.08 8.99 3.89
C PRO A 9 -36.70 10.13 3.08
N GLU A 10 -35.96 10.76 2.16
CA GLU A 10 -36.47 11.83 1.30
C GLU A 10 -37.46 11.26 0.27
N LEU A 11 -37.20 10.07 -0.27
CA LEU A 11 -38.11 9.38 -1.18
C LEU A 11 -39.42 8.98 -0.48
N LEU A 12 -39.35 8.47 0.75
CA LEU A 12 -40.54 8.14 1.55
C LEU A 12 -41.37 9.38 1.87
N THR A 13 -40.72 10.48 2.24
CA THR A 13 -41.41 11.76 2.51
C THR A 13 -42.11 12.27 1.26
N LEU A 14 -41.45 12.23 0.11
CA LEU A 14 -42.04 12.61 -1.17
C LEU A 14 -43.23 11.71 -1.53
N PHE A 15 -43.13 10.40 -1.31
CA PHE A 15 -44.20 9.47 -1.59
C PHE A 15 -45.44 9.75 -0.72
N SER A 16 -45.25 9.98 0.58
CA SER A 16 -46.34 10.34 1.49
C SER A 16 -47.03 11.65 1.10
N ILE A 17 -46.28 12.65 0.61
CA ILE A 17 -46.87 13.91 0.11
C ILE A 17 -47.69 13.65 -1.15
N LEU A 18 -47.17 12.88 -2.10
CA LEU A 18 -47.86 12.56 -3.35
C LEU A 18 -49.12 11.72 -3.12
N GLU A 19 -49.09 10.79 -2.17
CA GLU A 19 -50.26 10.01 -1.73
C GLU A 19 -51.35 10.94 -1.16
N GLY A 20 -50.98 11.83 -0.23
CA GLY A 20 -51.91 12.80 0.33
C GLY A 20 -52.46 13.81 -0.70
N GLU A 21 -51.65 14.23 -1.67
CA GLU A 21 -52.13 15.06 -2.79
C GLU A 21 -53.14 14.33 -3.67
N LEU A 22 -52.95 13.02 -3.90
CA LEU A 22 -53.83 12.22 -4.72
C LEU A 22 -55.18 12.00 -4.01
N GLU A 23 -55.15 11.63 -2.72
CA GLU A 23 -56.36 11.50 -1.90
C GLU A 23 -57.15 12.81 -1.81
N ALA A 24 -56.47 13.95 -1.64
CA ALA A 24 -57.13 15.25 -1.61
C ALA A 24 -57.83 15.58 -2.94
N ARG A 25 -57.22 15.21 -4.08
CA ARG A 25 -57.84 15.39 -5.39
C ARG A 25 -59.07 14.51 -5.57
N ASP A 26 -59.01 13.25 -5.12
CA ASP A 26 -60.15 12.33 -5.19
C ASP A 26 -61.35 12.85 -4.38
N LEU A 27 -61.10 13.37 -3.17
CA LEU A 27 -62.14 14.02 -2.35
C LEU A 27 -62.77 15.22 -3.06
N VAL A 28 -61.97 16.08 -3.69
CA VAL A 28 -62.49 17.24 -4.44
C VAL A 28 -63.28 16.80 -5.67
N ILE A 29 -62.82 15.80 -6.40
CA ILE A 29 -63.54 15.24 -7.55
C ILE A 29 -64.89 14.69 -7.10
N GLU A 30 -64.93 13.97 -5.98
CA GLU A 30 -66.17 13.42 -5.42
C GLU A 30 -67.13 14.53 -4.99
N ALA A 31 -66.62 15.57 -4.31
CA ALA A 31 -67.40 16.74 -3.93
C ALA A 31 -67.97 17.49 -5.15
N LEU A 32 -67.16 17.71 -6.20
CA LEU A 32 -67.60 18.36 -7.43
C LEU A 32 -68.63 17.51 -8.19
N LYS A 33 -68.46 16.18 -8.22
CA LYS A 33 -69.46 15.26 -8.80
C LYS A 33 -70.77 15.31 -8.00
N ALA A 34 -70.71 15.34 -6.68
CA ALA A 34 -71.89 15.47 -5.83
C ALA A 34 -72.60 16.80 -6.08
N GLN A 35 -71.86 17.91 -6.07
CA GLN A 35 -72.39 19.23 -6.36
C GLN A 35 -73.02 19.29 -7.75
N HIS A 36 -72.36 18.74 -8.78
CA HIS A 36 -72.92 18.74 -10.14
C HIS A 36 -74.19 17.89 -10.24
N ARG A 37 -74.28 16.76 -9.51
CA ARG A 37 -75.52 15.99 -9.42
C ARG A 37 -76.63 16.79 -8.76
N ASP A 38 -76.35 17.45 -7.64
CA ASP A 38 -77.33 18.23 -6.90
C ASP A 38 -77.80 19.44 -7.73
N THR A 39 -76.89 20.18 -8.36
CA THR A 39 -77.22 21.26 -9.29
C THR A 39 -78.02 20.76 -10.49
N PHE A 40 -77.65 19.62 -11.09
CA PHE A 40 -78.41 19.03 -12.19
C PHE A 40 -79.84 18.66 -11.76
N ILE A 41 -79.99 18.11 -10.55
CA ILE A 41 -81.29 17.76 -9.99
C ILE A 41 -82.08 19.04 -9.68
N GLU A 42 -81.46 20.07 -9.12
CA GLU A 42 -82.11 21.35 -8.78
C GLU A 42 -82.53 22.13 -10.03
N GLU A 43 -81.68 22.22 -11.06
CA GLU A 43 -82.02 22.90 -12.31
C GLU A 43 -83.17 22.22 -13.06
N ARG A 44 -83.18 20.88 -13.08
CA ARG A 44 -84.19 20.10 -13.80
C ARG A 44 -85.46 19.87 -12.99
N TYR A 45 -85.34 19.69 -11.68
CA TYR A 45 -86.45 19.26 -10.81
C TYR A 45 -86.72 20.20 -9.64
N GLY A 46 -85.84 21.14 -9.31
CA GLY A 46 -86.00 22.08 -8.18
C GLY A 46 -87.16 23.07 -8.35
N LYS A 47 -87.68 23.24 -9.58
CA LYS A 47 -88.93 23.98 -9.84
C LYS A 47 -90.19 23.23 -9.39
N TYR A 48 -90.08 21.93 -9.09
CA TYR A 48 -91.20 21.08 -8.72
C TYR A 48 -91.07 20.62 -7.27
N ASN A 49 -92.09 20.90 -6.46
CA ASN A 49 -92.17 20.32 -5.14
C ASN A 49 -92.61 18.86 -5.27
N ILE A 50 -91.72 17.91 -4.94
CA ILE A 50 -91.96 16.47 -5.05
C ILE A 50 -93.13 16.01 -4.15
N SER A 51 -93.48 16.79 -3.13
CA SER A 51 -94.63 16.54 -2.25
C SER A 51 -95.97 17.03 -2.80
N ASP A 52 -96.01 17.76 -3.93
CA ASP A 52 -97.24 18.23 -4.57
C ASP A 52 -97.58 17.39 -5.81
N PRO A 53 -98.65 16.58 -5.76
CA PRO A 53 -99.08 15.72 -6.87
C PRO A 53 -99.42 16.49 -8.17
N LEU A 54 -99.87 17.75 -8.09
CA LEU A 54 -100.24 18.54 -9.27
C LEU A 54 -99.00 19.01 -10.05
N MET A 55 -97.93 19.36 -9.34
CA MET A 55 -96.65 19.75 -9.95
C MET A 55 -95.96 18.57 -10.63
N ALA A 56 -96.08 17.36 -10.07
CA ALA A 56 -95.58 16.14 -10.71
C ALA A 56 -96.31 15.82 -12.02
N LEU A 57 -97.65 15.98 -12.05
CA LEU A 57 -98.45 15.82 -13.27
C LEU A 57 -98.11 16.87 -14.33
N GLN A 58 -97.88 18.12 -13.94
CA GLN A 58 -97.47 19.18 -14.87
C GLN A 58 -96.09 18.92 -15.47
N ARG A 59 -95.11 18.46 -14.68
CA ARG A 59 -93.81 17.99 -15.18
C ARG A 59 -93.96 16.88 -16.21
N ASP A 60 -94.78 15.88 -15.92
CA ASP A 60 -94.99 14.74 -16.82
C ASP A 60 -95.66 15.20 -18.13
N PHE A 61 -96.57 16.17 -18.06
CA PHE A 61 -97.16 16.81 -19.23
C PHE A 61 -96.14 17.62 -20.04
N GLU A 62 -95.23 18.38 -19.40
CA GLU A 62 -94.19 19.16 -20.09
C GLU A 62 -93.13 18.25 -20.74
N THR A 63 -92.77 17.14 -20.09
CA THR A 63 -91.84 16.14 -20.66
C THR A 63 -92.44 15.43 -21.89
N LEU A 64 -93.78 15.26 -21.91
CA LEU A 64 -94.50 14.79 -23.10
C LEU A 64 -94.56 15.84 -24.21
N LYS A 65 -94.47 17.13 -23.86
CA LYS A 65 -94.48 18.26 -24.81
C LYS A 65 -93.11 18.48 -25.45
N GLU A 66 -92.01 18.29 -24.71
CA GLU A 66 -90.64 18.38 -25.25
C GLU A 66 -90.32 17.28 -26.30
N LYS A 67 -91.06 16.16 -26.30
CA LYS A 67 -90.99 15.15 -27.37
C LYS A 67 -91.95 15.42 -28.55
N ASN A 68 -92.83 16.41 -28.45
CA ASN A 68 -93.90 16.69 -29.40
C ASN A 68 -93.97 18.17 -29.78
N ASP A 69 -92.82 18.79 -30.09
CA ASP A 69 -92.79 20.05 -30.84
C ASP A 69 -92.63 19.78 -32.34
N GLY A 70 -93.60 19.03 -32.86
CA GLY A 70 -93.70 18.62 -34.25
C GLY A 70 -95.10 18.04 -34.50
N GLU A 71 -96.03 18.94 -34.82
CA GLU A 71 -97.30 18.67 -35.50
C GLU A 71 -98.18 17.54 -34.96
N LYS A 72 -99.25 17.91 -34.27
CA LYS A 72 -100.47 17.09 -34.22
C LYS A 72 -101.03 16.96 -35.65
N GLN A 73 -100.75 15.84 -36.33
CA GLN A 73 -101.45 15.44 -37.55
C GLN A 73 -102.34 14.22 -37.31
N PRO A 74 -103.57 14.20 -37.85
CA PRO A 74 -104.57 13.18 -37.57
C PRO A 74 -104.20 11.84 -38.22
N VAL A 75 -104.56 10.76 -37.53
CA VAL A 75 -104.39 9.37 -37.94
C VAL A 75 -105.19 9.09 -39.22
N CYS A 76 -104.55 9.27 -40.37
CA CYS A 76 -104.72 8.45 -41.59
C CYS A 76 -103.69 8.90 -42.65
N THR A 77 -102.43 8.46 -42.50
CA THR A 77 -101.40 8.63 -43.52
C THR A 77 -101.44 7.46 -44.51
N ASN A 78 -101.50 7.79 -45.80
CA ASN A 78 -101.42 6.84 -46.91
C ASN A 78 -100.25 5.85 -46.68
N PRO A 79 -100.45 4.52 -46.68
CA PRO A 79 -99.42 3.51 -46.35
C PRO A 79 -98.16 3.60 -47.24
N LEU A 80 -98.28 4.12 -48.47
CA LEU A 80 -97.14 4.34 -49.36
C LEU A 80 -96.21 5.47 -48.87
N SER A 81 -96.74 6.47 -48.16
CA SER A 81 -95.94 7.57 -47.60
C SER A 81 -95.06 7.09 -46.44
N ILE A 82 -95.62 6.25 -45.56
CA ILE A 82 -94.89 5.62 -44.45
C ILE A 82 -93.79 4.71 -45.00
N LEU A 83 -94.08 3.89 -46.01
CA LEU A 83 -93.08 3.02 -46.63
C LEU A 83 -91.91 3.81 -47.24
N LYS A 84 -92.18 4.93 -47.92
CA LYS A 84 -91.12 5.79 -48.47
C LYS A 84 -90.22 6.39 -47.38
N VAL A 85 -90.80 6.81 -46.26
CA VAL A 85 -90.04 7.31 -45.11
C VAL A 85 -89.17 6.21 -44.52
N VAL A 86 -89.72 5.01 -44.32
CA VAL A 86 -88.99 3.85 -43.81
C VAL A 86 -87.85 3.43 -44.76
N MET A 87 -88.11 3.36 -46.07
CA MET A 87 -87.07 3.05 -47.06
C MET A 87 -85.93 4.08 -47.04
N LYS A 88 -86.25 5.38 -46.93
CA LYS A 88 -85.25 6.45 -46.79
C LYS A 88 -84.45 6.28 -45.50
N GLN A 89 -85.11 5.94 -44.40
CA GLN A 89 -84.45 5.70 -43.12
C GLN A 89 -83.53 4.47 -43.15
N CYS A 90 -83.97 3.36 -43.76
CA CYS A 90 -83.16 2.15 -43.94
C CYS A 90 -81.93 2.43 -44.82
N LYS A 91 -82.08 3.18 -45.91
CA LYS A 91 -80.96 3.56 -46.78
C LYS A 91 -79.94 4.44 -46.04
N ASN A 92 -80.41 5.45 -45.31
CA ASN A 92 -79.54 6.30 -44.49
C ASN A 92 -78.83 5.50 -43.38
N MET A 93 -79.52 4.52 -42.77
CA MET A 93 -78.90 3.63 -41.78
C MET A 93 -77.82 2.75 -42.42
N GLN A 94 -78.09 2.18 -43.59
CA GLN A 94 -77.13 1.35 -44.32
C GLN A 94 -75.87 2.15 -44.69
N GLU A 95 -76.02 3.37 -45.20
CA GLU A 95 -74.88 4.25 -45.56
C GLU A 95 -74.04 4.63 -44.32
N ARG A 96 -74.69 4.93 -43.20
CA ARG A 96 -74.00 5.18 -41.92
C ARG A 96 -73.27 3.94 -41.41
N MET A 97 -73.92 2.77 -41.47
CA MET A 97 -73.32 1.52 -41.03
C MET A 97 -72.09 1.15 -41.87
N LEU A 98 -72.17 1.30 -43.20
CA LEU A 98 -71.04 1.08 -44.10
C LEU A 98 -69.89 2.06 -43.81
N SER A 99 -70.19 3.33 -43.57
CA SER A 99 -69.18 4.35 -43.25
C SER A 99 -68.49 4.05 -41.92
N GLN A 100 -69.25 3.63 -40.90
CA GLN A 100 -68.72 3.21 -39.60
C GLN A 100 -67.88 1.94 -39.72
N LEU A 101 -68.30 0.96 -40.53
CA LEU A 101 -67.54 -0.26 -40.78
C LEU A 101 -66.20 0.06 -41.46
N ALA A 102 -66.20 0.88 -42.52
CA ALA A 102 -64.98 1.30 -43.19
C ALA A 102 -64.02 2.06 -42.26
N ALA A 103 -64.54 2.93 -41.39
CA ALA A 103 -63.74 3.62 -40.39
C ALA A 103 -63.19 2.68 -39.31
N ALA A 104 -63.95 1.65 -38.91
CA ALA A 104 -63.48 0.62 -37.98
C ALA A 104 -62.38 -0.24 -38.62
N GLU A 105 -62.56 -0.68 -39.86
CA GLU A 105 -61.56 -1.45 -40.62
C GLU A 105 -60.27 -0.64 -40.81
N SER A 106 -60.37 0.65 -41.15
CA SER A 106 -59.20 1.52 -41.29
C SER A 106 -58.44 1.68 -39.96
N ARG A 107 -59.15 1.85 -38.84
CA ARG A 107 -58.54 1.91 -37.50
C ARG A 107 -57.89 0.58 -37.12
N HIS A 108 -58.58 -0.55 -37.33
CA HIS A 108 -58.03 -1.87 -37.04
C HIS A 108 -56.79 -2.17 -37.88
N ARG A 109 -56.80 -1.83 -39.18
CA ARG A 109 -55.63 -1.98 -40.04
C ARG A 109 -54.44 -1.20 -39.50
N LYS A 110 -54.66 0.03 -39.02
CA LYS A 110 -53.59 0.82 -38.40
C LYS A 110 -53.04 0.17 -37.13
N VAL A 111 -53.92 -0.28 -36.23
CA VAL A 111 -53.52 -0.97 -34.99
C VAL A 111 -52.71 -2.23 -35.28
N ILE A 112 -53.10 -3.01 -36.30
CA ILE A 112 -52.35 -4.22 -36.70
C ILE A 112 -50.94 -3.85 -37.14
N LEU A 113 -50.79 -2.82 -37.99
CA LEU A 113 -49.47 -2.36 -38.44
C LEU A 113 -48.62 -1.85 -37.27
N ASP A 114 -49.19 -1.04 -36.37
CA ASP A 114 -48.48 -0.52 -35.19
C ASP A 114 -48.01 -1.69 -34.29
N LEU A 115 -48.82 -2.74 -34.11
CA LEU A 115 -48.46 -3.94 -33.34
C LEU A 115 -47.39 -4.81 -34.04
N GLU A 116 -47.45 -4.94 -35.36
CA GLU A 116 -46.44 -5.66 -36.14
C GLU A 116 -45.08 -4.95 -36.06
N GLU A 117 -45.07 -3.62 -36.14
CA GLU A 117 -43.88 -2.81 -35.96
C GLU A 117 -43.30 -2.93 -34.54
N GLU A 118 -44.12 -2.84 -33.49
CA GLU A 118 -43.65 -3.04 -32.10
C GLU A 118 -43.10 -4.45 -31.90
N ARG A 119 -43.74 -5.48 -32.47
CA ARG A 119 -43.21 -6.85 -32.41
C ARG A 119 -41.83 -6.96 -33.07
N GLN A 120 -41.64 -6.29 -34.21
CA GLN A 120 -40.35 -6.28 -34.90
C GLN A 120 -39.29 -5.50 -34.11
N ARG A 121 -39.63 -4.34 -33.54
CA ARG A 121 -38.74 -3.57 -32.66
C ARG A 121 -38.29 -4.41 -31.47
N HIS A 122 -39.23 -5.02 -30.74
CA HIS A 122 -38.90 -5.89 -29.61
C HIS A 122 -38.01 -7.09 -29.98
N ALA A 123 -38.24 -7.69 -31.14
CA ALA A 123 -37.39 -8.79 -31.61
C ALA A 123 -35.95 -8.32 -31.90
N GLN A 124 -35.79 -7.12 -32.46
CA GLN A 124 -34.48 -6.51 -32.70
C GLN A 124 -33.79 -6.13 -31.38
N ASP A 125 -34.49 -5.44 -30.48
CA ASP A 125 -33.97 -5.05 -29.17
C ASP A 125 -33.51 -6.26 -28.35
N THR A 126 -34.26 -7.37 -28.43
CA THR A 126 -33.89 -8.63 -27.75
C THR A 126 -32.61 -9.22 -28.34
N ALA A 127 -32.49 -9.27 -29.68
CA ALA A 127 -31.30 -9.79 -30.33
C ALA A 127 -30.05 -8.95 -30.05
N GLU A 128 -30.18 -7.62 -30.07
CA GLU A 128 -29.08 -6.72 -29.70
C GLU A 128 -28.70 -6.86 -28.22
N GLY A 129 -29.69 -7.08 -27.34
CA GLY A 129 -29.46 -7.38 -25.93
C GLY A 129 -28.69 -8.68 -25.70
N ASP A 130 -28.98 -9.73 -26.49
CA ASP A 130 -28.28 -11.01 -26.42
C ASP A 130 -26.81 -10.87 -26.86
N ASP A 131 -26.53 -10.12 -27.94
CA ASP A 131 -25.17 -9.84 -28.41
C ASP A 131 -24.33 -9.10 -27.35
N VAL A 132 -24.92 -8.07 -26.73
CA VAL A 132 -24.26 -7.31 -25.64
C VAL A 132 -23.99 -8.21 -24.44
N THR A 133 -24.96 -9.05 -24.07
CA THR A 133 -24.82 -10.01 -22.96
C THR A 133 -23.68 -10.99 -23.22
N TYR A 134 -23.63 -11.59 -24.40
CA TYR A 134 -22.57 -12.50 -24.80
C TYR A 134 -21.18 -11.85 -24.77
N MET A 135 -21.06 -10.61 -25.28
CA MET A 135 -19.79 -9.87 -25.25
C MET A 135 -19.32 -9.58 -23.82
N LEU A 136 -20.23 -9.21 -22.92
CA LEU A 136 -19.92 -8.97 -21.51
C LEU A 136 -19.52 -10.26 -20.78
N GLU A 137 -20.19 -11.38 -21.05
CA GLU A 137 -19.84 -12.68 -20.48
C GLU A 137 -18.45 -13.12 -20.92
N LYS A 138 -18.12 -12.94 -22.21
CA LYS A 138 -16.79 -13.25 -22.75
C LYS A 138 -15.70 -12.40 -22.11
N GLU A 139 -15.92 -11.09 -21.93
CA GLU A 139 -14.97 -10.23 -21.22
C GLU A 139 -14.86 -10.64 -19.73
N ARG A 140 -15.96 -11.02 -19.07
CA ARG A 140 -15.94 -11.53 -17.69
C ARG A 140 -15.07 -12.76 -17.57
N GLU A 141 -15.20 -13.72 -18.48
CA GLU A 141 -14.37 -14.93 -18.51
C GLU A 141 -12.90 -14.62 -18.74
N ARG A 142 -12.60 -13.74 -19.72
CA ARG A 142 -11.23 -13.28 -19.99
C ARG A 142 -10.58 -12.63 -18.77
N LEU A 143 -11.30 -11.72 -18.10
CA LEU A 143 -10.84 -11.04 -16.88
C LEU A 143 -10.67 -12.03 -15.71
N THR A 144 -11.55 -13.02 -15.60
CA THR A 144 -11.46 -14.06 -14.57
C THR A 144 -10.19 -14.89 -14.76
N GLN A 145 -9.91 -15.34 -15.99
CA GLN A 145 -8.68 -16.08 -16.32
C GLN A 145 -7.42 -15.25 -16.04
N GLN A 146 -7.44 -13.96 -16.41
CA GLN A 146 -6.32 -13.05 -16.13
C GLN A 146 -6.11 -12.89 -14.62
N LEU A 147 -7.19 -12.72 -13.84
CA LEU A 147 -7.11 -12.62 -12.39
C LEU A 147 -6.55 -13.89 -11.73
N GLU A 148 -6.95 -15.06 -12.20
CA GLU A 148 -6.42 -16.35 -11.72
C GLU A 148 -4.94 -16.51 -12.03
N PHE A 149 -4.51 -16.12 -13.24
CA PHE A 149 -3.11 -16.10 -13.62
C PHE A 149 -2.29 -15.19 -12.71
N GLU A 150 -2.71 -13.94 -12.50
CA GLU A 150 -2.03 -12.99 -11.62
C GLU A 150 -1.99 -13.49 -10.17
N LYS A 151 -3.10 -14.04 -9.64
CA LYS A 151 -3.12 -14.67 -8.31
C LYS A 151 -2.10 -15.82 -8.20
N SER A 152 -1.93 -16.61 -9.26
CA SER A 152 -0.95 -17.70 -9.27
C SER A 152 0.50 -17.16 -9.25
N GLN A 153 0.76 -16.07 -9.97
CA GLN A 153 2.07 -15.41 -10.00
C GLN A 153 2.41 -14.78 -8.66
N VAL A 154 1.47 -14.06 -8.04
CA VAL A 154 1.63 -13.50 -6.69
C VAL A 154 1.99 -14.60 -5.69
N LYS A 155 1.26 -15.73 -5.69
CA LYS A 155 1.57 -16.86 -4.79
C LYS A 155 2.96 -17.46 -5.02
N LYS A 156 3.50 -17.44 -6.25
CA LYS A 156 4.88 -17.89 -6.52
C LYS A 156 5.89 -16.91 -5.93
N PHE A 157 5.71 -15.61 -6.21
CA PHE A 157 6.61 -14.58 -5.69
C PHE A 157 6.58 -14.45 -4.17
N GLU A 158 5.41 -14.62 -3.52
CA GLU A 158 5.32 -14.66 -2.05
C GLU A 158 6.13 -15.81 -1.45
N LYS A 159 6.10 -17.00 -2.09
CA LYS A 159 6.92 -18.15 -1.66
C LYS A 159 8.41 -17.89 -1.84
N GLU A 160 8.81 -17.27 -2.95
CA GLU A 160 10.21 -16.89 -3.21
C GLU A 160 10.69 -15.82 -2.23
N GLN A 161 9.88 -14.78 -1.98
CA GLN A 161 10.16 -13.74 -1.01
C GLN A 161 10.33 -14.33 0.39
N LYS A 162 9.44 -15.25 0.80
CA LYS A 162 9.56 -15.92 2.11
C LYS A 162 10.85 -16.75 2.23
N LYS A 163 11.23 -17.46 1.16
CA LYS A 163 12.50 -18.21 1.11
C LYS A 163 13.71 -17.28 1.22
N LEU A 164 13.78 -16.24 0.39
CA LEU A 164 14.87 -15.27 0.40
C LEU A 164 14.98 -14.53 1.75
N SER A 165 13.84 -14.19 2.35
CA SER A 165 13.80 -13.58 3.69
C SER A 165 14.38 -14.52 4.74
N SER A 166 14.01 -15.81 4.73
CA SER A 166 14.56 -16.79 5.68
C SER A 166 16.07 -17.00 5.50
N GLN A 167 16.56 -17.01 4.25
CA GLN A 167 18.00 -17.11 3.97
C GLN A 167 18.75 -15.87 4.45
N LEU A 168 18.20 -14.67 4.24
CA LEU A 168 18.79 -13.42 4.72
C LEU A 168 18.87 -13.39 6.26
N GLU A 169 17.83 -13.86 6.95
CA GLU A 169 17.81 -13.96 8.41
C GLU A 169 18.89 -14.94 8.93
N GLU A 170 19.03 -16.08 8.26
CA GLU A 170 20.07 -17.07 8.59
C GLU A 170 21.48 -16.49 8.38
N GLU A 171 21.74 -15.85 7.25
CA GLU A 171 23.03 -15.18 6.98
C GLU A 171 23.34 -14.06 7.98
N ARG A 172 22.33 -13.26 8.36
CA ARG A 172 22.49 -12.25 9.41
C ARG A 172 22.85 -12.88 10.76
N SER A 173 22.24 -14.01 11.09
CA SER A 173 22.55 -14.74 12.33
C SER A 173 23.98 -15.29 12.34
N ARG A 174 24.43 -15.88 11.21
CA ARG A 174 25.81 -16.34 11.01
C ARG A 174 26.79 -15.19 11.11
N HIS A 175 26.51 -14.08 10.43
CA HIS A 175 27.37 -12.90 10.46
C HIS A 175 27.49 -12.33 11.88
N LYS A 176 26.39 -12.25 12.64
CA LYS A 176 26.41 -11.81 14.04
C LYS A 176 27.30 -12.70 14.91
N GLN A 177 27.23 -14.02 14.72
CA GLN A 177 28.08 -14.98 15.44
C GLN A 177 29.56 -14.82 15.06
N LEU A 178 29.88 -14.74 13.76
CA LEU A 178 31.23 -14.50 13.26
C LEU A 178 31.82 -13.19 13.79
N SER A 179 31.04 -12.11 13.74
CA SER A 179 31.45 -10.80 14.27
C SER A 179 31.74 -10.87 15.78
N SER A 180 30.88 -11.51 16.56
CA SER A 180 31.10 -11.71 18.01
C SER A 180 32.37 -12.52 18.29
N MET A 181 32.63 -13.56 17.49
CA MET A 181 33.81 -14.41 17.64
C MET A 181 35.09 -13.64 17.27
N LEU A 182 35.05 -12.84 16.21
CA LEU A 182 36.17 -12.00 15.79
C LEU A 182 36.48 -10.93 16.84
N VAL A 183 35.48 -10.29 17.43
CA VAL A 183 35.69 -9.31 18.52
C VAL A 183 36.37 -9.98 19.72
N LEU A 184 35.98 -11.20 20.07
CA LEU A 184 36.62 -11.95 21.16
C LEU A 184 38.09 -12.25 20.86
N GLU A 185 38.39 -12.73 19.64
CA GLU A 185 39.77 -13.01 19.22
C GLU A 185 40.62 -11.74 19.10
N CYS A 186 40.07 -10.62 18.59
CA CYS A 186 40.74 -9.33 18.61
C CYS A 186 41.08 -8.90 20.04
N LYS A 187 40.12 -8.98 20.98
CA LYS A 187 40.36 -8.64 22.39
C LYS A 187 41.46 -9.51 23.00
N LYS A 188 41.44 -10.81 22.72
CA LYS A 188 42.45 -11.77 23.19
C LYS A 188 43.84 -11.48 22.60
N ALA A 189 43.91 -11.16 21.31
CA ALA A 189 45.16 -10.78 20.64
C ALA A 189 45.72 -9.47 21.21
N THR A 190 44.88 -8.46 21.44
CA THR A 190 45.28 -7.20 22.06
C THR A 190 45.81 -7.40 23.48
N ASN A 191 45.14 -8.22 24.30
CA ASN A 191 45.60 -8.53 25.64
C ASN A 191 46.97 -9.22 25.63
N LYS A 192 47.16 -10.23 24.78
CA LYS A 192 48.46 -10.90 24.62
C LYS A 192 49.56 -9.95 24.16
N ALA A 193 49.26 -9.08 23.19
CA ALA A 193 50.22 -8.08 22.72
C ALA A 193 50.61 -7.10 23.83
N ALA A 194 49.66 -6.69 24.69
CA ALA A 194 49.94 -5.86 25.84
C ALA A 194 50.81 -6.58 26.89
N GLU A 195 50.52 -7.86 27.18
CA GLU A 195 51.33 -8.69 28.10
C GLU A 195 52.76 -8.88 27.59
N GLU A 196 52.95 -9.22 26.31
CA GLU A 196 54.28 -9.35 25.71
C GLU A 196 55.02 -8.01 25.63
N GLY A 197 54.30 -6.92 25.37
CA GLY A 197 54.85 -5.56 25.43
C GLY A 197 55.36 -5.19 26.83
N GLN A 198 54.60 -5.53 27.88
CA GLN A 198 55.03 -5.34 29.27
C GLN A 198 56.29 -6.16 29.58
N LYS A 199 56.30 -7.46 29.23
CA LYS A 199 57.47 -8.34 29.45
C LYS A 199 58.70 -7.84 28.71
N ALA A 200 58.55 -7.40 27.46
CA ALA A 200 59.63 -6.83 26.68
C ALA A 200 60.20 -5.57 27.36
N GLY A 201 59.33 -4.67 27.84
CA GLY A 201 59.72 -3.50 28.60
C GLY A 201 60.50 -3.83 29.89
N GLU A 202 60.04 -4.83 30.65
CA GLU A 202 60.75 -5.32 31.85
C GLU A 202 62.12 -5.91 31.52
N LEU A 203 62.24 -6.71 30.45
CA LEU A 203 63.50 -7.27 29.99
C LEU A 203 64.47 -6.19 29.48
N SER A 204 63.98 -5.19 28.74
CA SER A 204 64.79 -4.04 28.32
C SER A 204 65.33 -3.26 29.52
N LEU A 205 64.52 -3.03 30.55
CA LEU A 205 64.97 -2.40 31.81
C LEU A 205 66.06 -3.22 32.52
N LYS A 206 65.90 -4.55 32.58
CA LYS A 206 66.93 -5.44 33.17
C LYS A 206 68.22 -5.42 32.35
N LEU A 207 68.11 -5.48 31.02
CA LEU A 207 69.26 -5.42 30.12
C LEU A 207 70.02 -4.09 30.28
N GLU A 208 69.32 -2.97 30.39
CA GLU A 208 69.96 -1.67 30.57
C GLU A 208 70.68 -1.56 31.92
N LYS A 209 70.10 -2.14 32.98
CA LYS A 209 70.77 -2.26 34.29
C LYS A 209 72.04 -3.09 34.18
N GLU A 210 72.00 -4.26 33.55
CA GLU A 210 73.20 -5.10 33.37
C GLU A 210 74.25 -4.43 32.48
N LYS A 211 73.87 -3.77 31.38
CA LYS A 211 74.80 -2.97 30.57
C LYS A 211 75.50 -1.89 31.40
N SER A 212 74.74 -1.16 32.22
CA SER A 212 75.32 -0.15 33.11
C SER A 212 76.28 -0.75 34.15
N ARG A 213 75.99 -1.97 34.63
CA ARG A 213 76.85 -2.73 35.56
C ARG A 213 78.13 -3.19 34.87
N VAL A 214 78.02 -3.75 33.67
CA VAL A 214 79.15 -4.18 32.85
C VAL A 214 80.06 -3.00 32.55
N SER A 215 79.51 -1.87 32.10
CA SER A 215 80.28 -0.65 31.84
C SER A 215 81.06 -0.18 33.07
N LYS A 216 80.45 -0.19 34.26
CA LYS A 216 81.16 0.14 35.52
C LYS A 216 82.29 -0.85 35.81
N LEU A 217 82.06 -2.15 35.65
CA LEU A 217 83.08 -3.17 35.87
C LEU A 217 84.22 -3.08 34.86
N GLU A 218 83.94 -2.72 33.61
CA GLU A 218 84.95 -2.46 32.57
C GLU A 218 85.82 -1.26 32.93
N GLU A 219 85.22 -0.17 33.43
CA GLU A 219 85.95 1.01 33.93
C GLU A 219 86.84 0.65 35.14
N GLU A 220 86.30 -0.09 36.11
CA GLU A 220 87.05 -0.58 37.28
C GLU A 220 88.21 -1.49 36.87
N LEU A 221 87.97 -2.44 35.95
CA LEU A 221 89.00 -3.34 35.44
C LEU A 221 90.10 -2.58 34.68
N ALA A 222 89.73 -1.56 33.89
CA ALA A 222 90.69 -0.71 33.19
C ALA A 222 91.55 0.11 34.17
N ALA A 223 90.93 0.64 35.24
CA ALA A 223 91.64 1.34 36.30
C ALA A 223 92.61 0.40 37.04
N GLU A 224 92.20 -0.84 37.34
CA GLU A 224 93.06 -1.84 37.98
C GLU A 224 94.23 -2.25 37.09
N ARG A 225 93.99 -2.50 35.79
CA ARG A 225 95.06 -2.80 34.82
C ARG A 225 96.08 -1.66 34.75
N LYS A 226 95.61 -0.41 34.75
CA LYS A 226 96.48 0.77 34.75
C LYS A 226 97.34 0.85 36.03
N ARG A 227 96.73 0.58 37.20
CA ARG A 227 97.47 0.48 38.47
C ARG A 227 98.49 -0.64 38.44
N GLY A 228 98.10 -1.83 37.98
CA GLY A 228 98.97 -3.00 37.82
C GLY A 228 100.20 -2.69 36.95
N LEU A 229 100.00 -2.11 35.76
CA LEU A 229 101.08 -1.67 34.88
C LEU A 229 102.01 -0.63 35.54
N GLN A 230 101.44 0.31 36.30
CA GLN A 230 102.23 1.31 37.02
C GLN A 230 103.09 0.68 38.12
N THR A 231 102.52 -0.27 38.89
CA THR A 231 103.26 -0.99 39.93
C THR A 231 104.33 -1.90 39.34
N GLU A 232 104.05 -2.58 38.22
CA GLU A 232 105.00 -3.42 37.50
C GLU A 232 106.19 -2.59 37.01
N ALA A 233 105.93 -1.45 36.36
CA ALA A 233 106.99 -0.53 35.92
C ALA A 233 107.83 0.02 37.08
N GLN A 234 107.21 0.30 38.25
CA GLN A 234 107.93 0.75 39.43
C GLN A 234 108.86 -0.34 40.00
N VAL A 235 108.39 -1.60 40.02
CA VAL A 235 109.19 -2.74 40.46
C VAL A 235 110.32 -3.03 39.48
N GLU A 236 110.09 -3.01 38.17
CA GLU A 236 111.14 -3.17 37.15
C GLU A 236 112.23 -2.10 37.31
N LYS A 237 111.83 -0.84 37.55
CA LYS A 237 112.78 0.23 37.83
C LYS A 237 113.63 -0.07 39.05
N GLN A 238 113.02 -0.47 40.18
CA GLN A 238 113.77 -0.85 41.38
C GLN A 238 114.71 -2.03 41.16
N LEU A 239 114.27 -3.06 40.42
CA LEU A 239 115.12 -4.19 40.05
C LEU A 239 116.33 -3.75 39.22
N SER A 240 116.12 -2.85 38.26
CA SER A 240 117.22 -2.28 37.46
C SER A 240 118.21 -1.47 38.32
N GLU A 241 117.70 -0.70 39.29
CA GLU A 241 118.52 0.04 40.26
C GLU A 241 119.36 -0.93 41.11
N PHE A 242 118.75 -2.01 41.63
CA PHE A 242 119.46 -3.05 42.38
C PHE A 242 120.48 -3.82 41.53
N ASP A 243 120.17 -4.11 40.26
CA ASP A 243 121.11 -4.78 39.35
C ASP A 243 122.34 -3.89 39.09
N ILE A 244 122.13 -2.58 38.88
CA ILE A 244 123.21 -1.59 38.76
C ILE A 244 124.04 -1.54 40.06
N GLU A 245 123.39 -1.45 41.22
CA GLU A 245 124.07 -1.45 42.52
C GLU A 245 124.89 -2.73 42.73
N ARG A 246 124.33 -3.89 42.38
CA ARG A 246 125.00 -5.19 42.46
C ARG A 246 126.22 -5.24 41.54
N GLU A 247 126.12 -4.73 40.32
CA GLU A 247 127.26 -4.64 39.40
C GLU A 247 128.34 -3.68 39.91
N GLN A 248 127.95 -2.52 40.46
CA GLN A 248 128.87 -1.59 41.09
C GLN A 248 129.60 -2.22 42.28
N LEU A 249 128.87 -2.94 43.14
CA LEU A 249 129.45 -3.67 44.28
C LEU A 249 130.36 -4.80 43.82
N ARG A 250 129.99 -5.58 42.79
CA ARG A 250 130.86 -6.59 42.17
C ARG A 250 132.13 -5.96 41.61
N ALA A 251 132.04 -4.81 40.92
CA ALA A 251 133.20 -4.10 40.42
C ALA A 251 134.10 -3.59 41.55
N LYS A 252 133.53 -3.08 42.64
CA LYS A 252 134.28 -2.70 43.85
C LYS A 252 134.96 -3.90 44.51
N LEU A 253 134.24 -5.01 44.68
CA LEU A 253 134.77 -6.26 45.23
C LEU A 253 135.93 -6.77 44.39
N ASN A 254 135.79 -6.81 43.06
CA ASN A 254 136.84 -7.25 42.15
C ASN A 254 138.07 -6.33 42.18
N ARG A 255 137.89 -5.01 42.37
CA ARG A 255 139.01 -4.08 42.63
C ARG A 255 139.73 -4.40 43.93
N GLU A 256 139.01 -4.65 45.02
CA GLU A 256 139.61 -5.06 46.30
C GLU A 256 140.26 -6.44 46.23
N GLU A 257 139.63 -7.41 45.56
CA GLU A 257 140.20 -8.74 45.33
C GLU A 257 141.51 -8.65 44.53
N ASN A 258 141.54 -7.82 43.48
CA ASN A 258 142.76 -7.55 42.72
C ASN A 258 143.82 -6.81 43.56
N ARG A 259 143.43 -5.88 44.44
CA ARG A 259 144.34 -5.25 45.42
C ARG A 259 144.89 -6.28 46.41
N THR A 260 144.07 -7.17 46.95
CA THR A 260 144.55 -8.26 47.81
C THR A 260 145.40 -9.28 47.07
N LYS A 261 145.15 -9.54 45.78
CA LYS A 261 146.04 -10.36 44.95
C LYS A 261 147.38 -9.67 44.73
N THR A 262 147.42 -8.40 44.35
CA THR A 262 148.67 -7.65 44.21
C THR A 262 149.42 -7.55 45.54
N LEU A 263 148.75 -7.30 46.66
CA LEU A 263 149.37 -7.32 47.99
C LEU A 263 149.86 -8.72 48.40
N LYS A 264 149.18 -9.80 47.97
CA LYS A 264 149.65 -11.19 48.17
C LYS A 264 150.86 -11.51 47.29
N GLU A 265 150.87 -11.04 46.04
CA GLU A 265 152.01 -11.17 45.12
C GLU A 265 153.21 -10.34 45.60
N GLU A 266 152.98 -9.15 46.17
CA GLU A 266 153.99 -8.34 46.86
C GLU A 266 154.51 -9.03 48.13
N MET A 267 153.64 -9.68 48.92
CA MET A 267 154.03 -10.51 50.06
C MET A 267 154.77 -11.80 49.67
N GLU A 268 154.49 -12.39 48.50
CA GLU A 268 155.23 -13.54 47.96
C GLU A 268 156.57 -13.14 47.33
N SER A 269 156.70 -11.91 46.82
CA SER A 269 157.99 -11.34 46.37
C SER A 269 158.92 -10.88 47.50
N LEU A 270 158.42 -10.90 48.75
CA LEU A 270 159.14 -10.60 49.99
C LEU A 270 159.53 -11.87 50.78
N LYS A 271 159.60 -13.02 50.11
CA LYS A 271 160.17 -14.29 50.60
C LYS A 271 161.22 -14.84 49.64
#